data_AF-A0A925JUD3-F1
#
_entry.id   AF-A0A925JUD3-F1
#
_cell.length_a   1.000
_cell.length_b   1.000
_cell.length_c   1.000
_cell.angle_alpha   90.00
_cell.angle_beta   90.00
_cell.angle_gamma   90.00
#
_symmetry.space_group_name_H-M   'P 1'
#
loop_
_entity.id
_entity.type
_entity.pdbx_description
1 polymer ?
#
loop_
_entity_poly.entity_id
_entity_poly.type
_entity_poly.pdbx_seq_one_letter_code
_entity_poly.pdbx_strand_id
1 'polypeptide(L)' 'PQTLLGDYLEEGASGGSGHVWEPYLAFTPRPDLLLPAWYSGRNLAESFYLSIQGLSWQNIVVGDPLCSLGPPP' A
#
# COMPACT_ATOMS: atom_id res chain seq x y z
N PRO A 1 7.79 -15.40 9.44
CA PRO A 1 7.78 -14.72 8.13
C PRO A 1 7.39 -13.26 8.30
N GLN A 2 8.13 -12.36 7.66
CA GLN A 2 7.95 -10.94 7.82
C GLN A 2 7.03 -10.43 6.70
N THR A 3 5.88 -9.86 7.10
CA THR A 3 4.68 -9.54 6.28
C THR A 3 4.24 -10.61 5.28
N LEU A 4 2.98 -11.07 5.35
CA LEU A 4 2.39 -12.07 4.44
C LEU A 4 1.99 -11.50 3.06
N LEU A 5 2.68 -10.46 2.58
CA LEU A 5 2.30 -9.78 1.33
C LEU A 5 2.37 -10.73 0.13
N GLY A 6 3.40 -11.57 0.07
CA GLY A 6 3.53 -12.57 -1.00
C GLY A 6 2.37 -13.56 -1.00
N ASP A 7 2.03 -14.10 0.16
CA ASP A 7 0.93 -15.06 0.32
C ASP A 7 -0.41 -14.43 -0.12
N TYR A 8 -0.68 -13.18 0.26
CA TYR A 8 -1.91 -12.49 -0.17
C TYR A 8 -1.97 -12.27 -1.69
N LEU A 9 -0.84 -12.01 -2.35
CA LEU A 9 -0.80 -11.88 -3.80
C LEU A 9 -1.07 -13.24 -4.48
N GLU A 10 -0.52 -14.33 -3.93
CA GLU A 10 -0.80 -15.69 -4.39
C GLU A 10 -2.28 -16.07 -4.21
N GLU A 11 -2.92 -15.57 -3.15
CA GLU A 11 -4.35 -15.73 -2.89
C GLU A 11 -5.25 -14.81 -3.76
N GLY A 12 -4.66 -13.93 -4.58
CA GLY A 12 -5.39 -13.11 -5.56
C GLY A 12 -5.61 -11.65 -5.17
N ALA A 13 -4.93 -11.13 -4.14
CA ALA A 13 -4.95 -9.69 -3.85
C ALA A 13 -4.37 -8.89 -5.03
N SER A 14 -4.99 -7.77 -5.39
CA SER A 14 -4.53 -6.91 -6.49
C SER A 14 -3.23 -6.14 -6.18
N GLY A 15 -2.90 -6.03 -4.89
CA GLY A 15 -1.69 -5.38 -4.42
C GLY A 15 -1.71 -5.08 -2.93
N GLY A 16 -0.57 -4.65 -2.41
CA GLY A 16 -0.40 -4.33 -0.99
C GLY A 16 0.95 -3.71 -0.68
N SER A 17 1.15 -3.40 0.60
CA SER A 17 2.44 -2.96 1.12
C SER A 17 2.95 -3.92 2.20
N GLY A 18 4.26 -4.10 2.21
CA GLY A 18 4.98 -4.90 3.21
C GLY A 18 6.36 -4.31 3.46
N HIS A 19 7.11 -4.92 4.37
CA HIS A 19 8.40 -4.41 4.80
C HIS A 19 9.51 -5.45 4.60
N VAL A 20 10.72 -5.01 4.23
CA VAL A 20 11.89 -5.89 4.06
C VAL A 20 12.63 -6.21 5.36
N TRP A 21 12.43 -5.42 6.42
CA TRP A 21 12.72 -5.79 7.80
C TRP A 21 11.67 -5.20 8.79
N GLU A 22 11.78 -5.46 10.09
CA GLU A 22 10.91 -4.91 11.14
C GLU A 22 10.85 -3.36 11.05
N PRO A 23 9.66 -2.78 10.83
CA PRO A 23 9.53 -1.34 10.67
C PRO A 23 9.35 -0.62 12.01
N TYR A 24 9.91 0.59 12.12
CA TYR A 24 9.36 1.61 13.00
C TYR A 24 7.94 1.96 12.59
N LEU A 25 7.00 1.85 13.54
CA LEU A 25 5.57 2.11 13.33
C LEU A 25 5.29 3.46 12.65
N ALA A 26 6.02 4.50 13.03
CA ALA A 26 5.87 5.86 12.49
C ALA A 26 6.20 6.00 10.99
N PHE A 27 6.84 5.00 10.38
CA PHE A 27 7.18 5.01 8.96
C PHE A 27 6.42 3.96 8.15
N THR A 28 5.46 3.26 8.77
CA THR A 28 4.53 2.37 8.07
C THR A 28 3.45 3.17 7.32
N PRO A 29 2.81 2.60 6.27
CA PRO A 29 1.68 3.24 5.61
C PRO A 29 0.55 3.57 6.59
N ARG A 30 0.12 4.84 6.62
CA ARG A 30 -0.96 5.37 7.46
C ARG A 30 -2.34 4.99 6.90
N PRO A 31 -3.12 4.09 7.56
CA PRO A 31 -4.41 3.64 7.02
C PRO A 31 -5.45 4.77 6.88
N ASP A 32 -5.39 5.75 7.78
CA ASP A 32 -6.25 6.93 7.81
C ASP A 32 -5.97 7.92 6.67
N LEU A 33 -4.83 7.80 5.99
CA LEU A 33 -4.52 8.52 4.75
C LEU A 33 -4.77 7.65 3.53
N LEU A 34 -4.39 6.37 3.60
CA LEU A 34 -4.46 5.42 2.48
C LEU A 34 -5.89 5.14 2.03
N LEU A 35 -6.76 4.71 2.95
CA LEU A 35 -8.11 4.25 2.58
C LEU A 35 -8.99 5.38 2.03
N PRO A 36 -9.01 6.59 2.63
CA PRO A 36 -9.76 7.71 2.04
C PRO A 36 -9.21 8.14 0.68
N ALA A 37 -7.89 8.11 0.48
CA ALA A 37 -7.28 8.46 -0.79
C ALA A 37 -7.71 7.51 -1.91
N TRP A 38 -7.67 6.20 -1.66
CA TRP A 38 -8.10 5.21 -2.64
C TRP A 38 -9.60 5.32 -2.91
N TYR A 39 -10.41 5.42 -1.86
CA TYR A 39 -11.86 5.57 -1.99
C TYR A 39 -12.27 6.84 -2.77
N SER A 40 -11.45 7.89 -2.75
CA SER A 40 -11.67 9.11 -3.54
C SER A 40 -11.36 8.97 -5.04
N GLY A 41 -11.00 7.77 -5.52
CA GLY A 41 -10.76 7.46 -6.93
C GLY A 41 -9.29 7.48 -7.35
N ARG A 42 -8.35 7.71 -6.42
CA ARG A 42 -6.91 7.59 -6.72
C ARG A 42 -6.53 6.14 -7.00
N ASN A 43 -5.46 5.95 -7.75
CA ASN A 43 -4.91 4.62 -7.99
C ASN A 43 -4.08 4.10 -6.80
N LEU A 44 -3.68 2.84 -6.89
CA LEU A 44 -2.88 2.12 -5.90
C LEU A 44 -1.59 2.87 -5.59
N ALA A 45 -0.82 3.26 -6.62
CA ALA A 45 0.46 3.93 -6.41
C ALA A 45 0.30 5.26 -5.67
N GLU A 46 -0.62 6.11 -6.13
CA GLU A 46 -0.90 7.40 -5.51
C GLU A 46 -1.34 7.24 -4.05
N SER A 47 -2.23 6.30 -3.77
CA SER A 47 -2.81 6.10 -2.43
C SER A 47 -1.80 5.55 -1.44
N PHE A 48 -1.00 4.56 -1.84
CA PHE A 48 0.06 4.01 -0.99
C PHE A 48 1.16 5.05 -0.74
N TYR A 49 1.71 5.69 -1.77
CA TYR A 49 2.80 6.64 -1.61
C TYR A 49 2.39 7.91 -0.87
N LEU A 50 1.13 8.35 -0.95
CA LEU A 50 0.59 9.42 -0.10
C LEU A 50 0.64 9.05 1.40
N SER A 51 0.42 7.78 1.73
CA SER A 51 0.32 7.31 3.11
C SER A 51 1.66 6.94 3.75
N ILE A 52 2.73 6.84 2.97
CA ILE A 52 4.07 6.45 3.43
C ILE A 52 4.85 7.69 3.85
N GLN A 53 5.23 7.76 5.14
CA GLN A 53 5.94 8.94 5.69
C GLN A 53 7.45 8.97 5.38
N GLY A 54 8.04 7.86 4.90
CA GLY A 54 9.46 7.76 4.57
C GLY A 54 9.69 6.99 3.26
N LEU A 55 10.25 7.68 2.26
CA LEU A 55 10.66 7.09 0.98
C LEU A 55 12.06 6.47 1.08
N SER A 56 12.37 5.49 0.22
CA SER A 56 13.66 4.79 0.17
C SER A 56 14.09 4.15 1.50
N TRP A 57 13.10 3.64 2.25
CA TRP A 57 13.31 2.91 3.50
C TRP A 57 12.85 1.44 3.34
N GLN A 58 12.31 0.83 4.39
CA GLN A 58 11.96 -0.60 4.41
C GLN A 58 10.62 -0.94 3.74
N ASN A 59 9.83 0.07 3.34
CA ASN A 59 8.52 -0.10 2.71
C ASN A 59 8.66 -0.61 1.26
N ILE A 60 7.89 -1.64 0.93
CA ILE A 60 7.69 -2.15 -0.42
C ILE A 60 6.21 -2.05 -0.75
N VAL A 61 5.89 -1.61 -1.96
CA VAL A 61 4.53 -1.62 -2.51
C VAL A 61 4.56 -2.52 -3.74
N VAL A 62 3.66 -3.51 -3.80
CA VAL A 62 3.55 -4.47 -4.91
C VAL A 62 2.11 -4.45 -5.44
N GLY A 63 1.95 -4.39 -6.77
CA GLY A 63 0.67 -4.38 -7.46
C GLY A 63 0.76 -3.63 -8.79
N ASP A 64 -0.37 -3.56 -9.51
CA ASP A 64 -0.49 -2.68 -10.68
C ASP A 64 -0.61 -1.22 -10.20
N PRO A 65 0.32 -0.32 -10.58
CA PRO A 65 0.29 1.07 -10.14
C PRO A 65 -0.98 1.82 -10.55
N LEU A 66 -1.68 1.40 -11.61
CA LEU A 66 -2.90 2.04 -12.10
C LEU A 66 -4.18 1.39 -11.56
N CYS A 67 -4.09 0.34 -10.75
CA CYS A 67 -5.25 -0.29 -10.11
C CYS A 67 -6.03 0.75 -9.29
N SER A 68 -7.34 0.85 -9.52
CA SER A 68 -8.24 1.79 -8.83
C SER A 68 -9.61 1.13 -8.60
N LEU A 69 -10.37 1.65 -7.62
CA LEU A 69 -11.76 1.25 -7.40
C LEU A 69 -12.70 1.80 -8.50
N GLY A 70 -12.19 2.68 -9.36
CA GLY A 70 -12.97 3.41 -10.36
C GLY A 70 -13.34 4.81 -9.90
N PRO A 71 -14.20 5.52 -10.65
CA PRO A 71 -14.69 6.83 -10.26
C PRO A 71 -15.35 6.78 -8.87
N PRO A 72 -15.18 7.82 -8.04
CA PRO A 72 -15.90 7.89 -6.77
C PRO A 72 -17.42 7.85 -7.02
N PRO A 73 -18.19 7.25 -6.09
CA PRO A 73 -19.64 7.14 -6.19
C PRO A 73 -20.36 8.49 -6.19
#